data_AF-A0AAD7XLR3-F1
#
_entry.id   AF-A0AAD7XLR3-F1
#
_cell.length_a   1.000
_cell.length_b   1.000
_cell.length_c   1.000
_cell.angle_alpha   90.00
_cell.angle_beta   90.00
_cell.angle_gamma   90.00
#
_symmetry.space_group_name_H-M   'P 1'
#
loop_
_entity.id
_entity.type
_entity.pdbx_description
1 polymer ?
#
loop_
_entity_poly.entity_id
_entity_poly.type
_entity_poly.pdbx_seq_one_letter_code
_entity_poly.pdbx_strand_id
1 'polypeptide(L)'
;MKADEAIKSPTSTTKAYGSVEDPAWGSPISGRQIITTLGSIAIFMNAIVGPGFLSLPKVYNDSGFAVPTILLVVGFFIAAQATIVRSETVALMPGNAEYTRVVEFCDPALKFVGRKAFVVSHVLFYVAAMSTVIASIVLVAEATDILLAHTFGRTYALTLNGSHPLTIQAWNLSQNCKKLTVCKPFFSGRQMRSNCFVSLGYVIAFAVLFPVSTDALSEGMSLQFLSFLVMSATIPTFVMKDVVKCVSSGPATLGFVQFGPRALGSSGVVLFNLMYGIFVSTWLTEKEPSVSVKQVVRQTSCVSCGMMVVYGAMGALGARKVAADGLLGDTEKGEPPVIFAAAIAFGFLVIASGIPVACVMARHNLLSCEMPPFVASALCVVLPWSTAWLFAAPIAYRALVNYSGLFVVSWLALWMPFFLLLAKLDPLPAVRTFSIAKYLAWFGRQLLAPRDDDVQTAISPLPPSLMPYSRRIYAWTLLLITLWILLSLFGYIVWAIAELVLGAEHHKLDGYH
;
A
#
# COMPACT_ATOMS: atom_id res chain seq x y z
N MET A 1 17.36 28.71 -63.85
CA MET A 1 17.23 29.30 -62.50
C MET A 1 17.21 28.16 -61.49
N LYS A 2 18.26 28.12 -60.67
CA LYS A 2 18.54 27.38 -59.42
C LYS A 2 17.91 26.00 -59.17
N ALA A 3 18.81 25.02 -59.13
CA ALA A 3 18.71 23.77 -58.39
C ALA A 3 19.02 23.96 -56.88
N ASP A 4 18.72 22.90 -56.13
CA ASP A 4 19.19 22.51 -54.79
C ASP A 4 18.60 23.18 -53.53
N GLU A 5 17.90 22.36 -52.73
CA GLU A 5 18.18 22.07 -51.30
C GLU A 5 17.07 21.15 -50.74
N ALA A 6 17.30 19.85 -50.54
CA ALA A 6 18.03 19.20 -49.44
C ALA A 6 17.11 18.78 -48.27
N ILE A 7 16.67 17.52 -48.38
CA ILE A 7 16.23 16.65 -47.28
C ILE A 7 17.36 16.56 -46.24
N LYS A 8 17.09 16.93 -44.98
CA LYS A 8 17.97 16.61 -43.85
C LYS A 8 17.26 15.69 -42.86
N SER A 9 17.98 14.61 -42.55
CA SER A 9 17.69 13.49 -41.65
C SER A 9 17.37 13.87 -40.20
N PRO A 10 16.71 12.98 -39.43
CA PRO A 10 16.58 13.13 -37.99
C PRO A 10 17.92 12.83 -37.30
N THR A 11 18.59 13.86 -36.81
CA THR A 11 19.74 13.72 -35.90
C THR A 11 19.25 13.18 -34.56
N SER A 12 19.57 11.91 -34.28
CA SER A 12 19.54 11.32 -32.95
C SER A 12 20.60 11.99 -32.07
N THR A 13 20.21 13.00 -31.29
CA THR A 13 21.05 13.51 -30.22
C THR A 13 20.94 12.61 -28.99
N THR A 14 21.76 11.56 -28.95
CA THR A 14 22.24 11.00 -27.68
C THR A 14 23.01 12.10 -26.95
N LYS A 15 22.34 12.86 -26.07
CA LYS A 15 23.03 13.77 -25.14
C LYS A 15 23.88 12.92 -24.20
N ALA A 16 25.19 12.96 -24.42
CA ALA A 16 26.17 12.52 -23.45
C ALA A 16 25.99 13.37 -22.17
N TYR A 17 25.73 12.70 -21.04
CA TYR A 17 25.71 13.30 -19.70
C TYR A 17 27.15 13.75 -19.33
N GLY A 18 27.57 14.90 -19.85
CA GLY A 18 28.80 15.59 -19.48
C GLY A 18 28.45 16.97 -18.94
N SER A 19 28.89 17.24 -17.70
CA SER A 19 28.89 18.55 -17.01
C SER A 19 27.63 19.41 -17.22
N VAL A 20 26.57 19.09 -16.47
CA VAL A 20 25.29 19.81 -16.50
C VAL A 20 25.36 20.97 -15.50
N GLU A 21 25.32 22.21 -15.99
CA GLU A 21 24.85 23.37 -15.23
C GLU A 21 23.55 22.97 -14.52
N ASP A 22 23.47 23.14 -13.19
CA ASP A 22 22.41 22.58 -12.35
C ASP A 22 21.02 22.77 -13.03
N PRO A 23 20.45 21.72 -13.63
CA PRO A 23 19.17 21.87 -14.31
C PRO A 23 18.17 22.23 -13.22
N ALA A 24 17.38 23.27 -13.43
CA ALA A 24 16.41 23.71 -12.44
C ALA A 24 15.52 22.52 -12.05
N TRP A 25 15.78 21.95 -10.86
CA TRP A 25 15.06 20.78 -10.37
C TRP A 25 13.64 21.19 -9.99
N GLY A 26 12.66 20.46 -10.54
CA GLY A 26 11.24 20.72 -10.34
C GLY A 26 10.74 21.95 -11.08
N SER A 27 9.59 21.84 -11.74
CA SER A 27 8.89 23.01 -12.26
C SER A 27 8.33 23.84 -11.09
N PRO A 28 8.24 25.17 -11.22
CA PRO A 28 7.44 25.99 -10.31
C PRO A 28 6.01 25.46 -10.24
N ILE A 29 5.40 25.51 -9.06
CA ILE A 29 3.99 25.16 -8.91
C ILE A 29 3.14 26.22 -9.62
N SER A 30 2.41 25.83 -10.66
CA SER A 30 1.54 26.71 -11.44
C SER A 30 0.07 26.67 -11.02
N GLY A 31 -0.24 26.02 -9.89
CA GLY A 31 -1.59 25.80 -9.37
C GLY A 31 -1.80 26.39 -7.98
N ARG A 32 -3.07 26.50 -7.55
CA ARG A 32 -3.41 26.94 -6.20
C ARG A 32 -3.21 25.75 -5.25
N GLN A 33 -2.33 25.92 -4.27
CA GLN A 33 -2.24 25.03 -3.11
C GLN A 33 -3.53 25.13 -2.29
N ILE A 34 -4.33 24.06 -2.27
CA ILE A 34 -5.70 24.06 -1.73
C ILE A 34 -5.95 23.01 -0.64
N ILE A 35 -4.97 22.13 -0.37
CA ILE A 35 -5.21 21.04 0.59
C ILE A 35 -4.96 21.57 2.01
N THR A 36 -6.06 21.75 2.75
CA THR A 36 -6.06 22.15 4.18
C THR A 36 -5.55 21.02 5.09
N THR A 37 -5.36 21.32 6.38
CA THR A 37 -4.98 20.30 7.40
C THR A 37 -5.95 19.13 7.44
N LEU A 38 -7.26 19.40 7.42
CA LEU A 38 -8.28 18.36 7.43
C LEU A 38 -8.29 17.55 6.13
N GLY A 39 -8.15 18.21 4.98
CA GLY A 39 -8.01 17.52 3.69
C GLY A 39 -6.78 16.62 3.65
N SER A 40 -5.68 17.06 4.26
CA SER A 40 -4.44 16.27 4.37
C SER A 40 -4.62 15.02 5.24
N ILE A 41 -5.31 15.16 6.38
CA ILE A 41 -5.65 14.01 7.24
C ILE A 41 -6.57 13.04 6.49
N ALA A 42 -7.57 13.54 5.77
CA ALA A 42 -8.48 12.71 4.98
C ALA A 42 -7.73 11.88 3.93
N ILE A 43 -6.84 12.50 3.15
CA ILE A 43 -6.02 11.81 2.14
C ILE A 43 -5.16 10.73 2.80
N PHE A 44 -4.42 11.07 3.85
CA PHE A 44 -3.52 10.09 4.48
C PHE A 44 -4.30 8.96 5.15
N MET A 45 -5.43 9.25 5.81
CA MET A 45 -6.25 8.18 6.39
C MET A 45 -6.84 7.26 5.32
N ASN A 46 -7.31 7.78 4.19
CA ASN A 46 -7.78 6.94 3.08
C ASN A 46 -6.64 6.11 2.48
N ALA A 47 -5.43 6.66 2.38
CA ALA A 47 -4.26 5.91 1.92
C ALA A 47 -3.83 4.80 2.89
N ILE A 48 -4.04 5.00 4.20
CA ILE A 48 -3.78 4.01 5.25
C ILE A 48 -4.88 2.94 5.27
N VAL A 49 -6.15 3.34 5.15
CA VAL A 49 -7.32 2.45 5.12
C VAL A 49 -7.52 1.93 3.70
N GLY A 50 -6.57 1.09 3.28
CA GLY A 50 -6.58 0.41 2.00
C GLY A 50 -7.07 -1.05 2.11
N PRO A 51 -6.81 -1.86 1.06
CA PRO A 51 -7.19 -3.27 1.03
C PRO A 51 -6.59 -4.10 2.18
N GLY A 52 -5.43 -3.70 2.69
CA GLY A 52 -4.78 -4.34 3.85
C GLY A 52 -5.51 -4.15 5.17
N PHE A 53 -6.33 -3.11 5.33
CA PHE A 53 -7.05 -2.80 6.57
C PHE A 53 -8.04 -3.92 6.91
N LEU A 54 -8.79 -4.36 5.90
CA LEU A 54 -9.81 -5.40 6.02
C LEU A 54 -9.22 -6.78 6.38
N SER A 55 -7.91 -6.98 6.18
CA SER A 55 -7.24 -8.22 6.56
C SER A 55 -6.82 -8.26 8.04
N LEU A 56 -6.87 -7.13 8.76
CA LEU A 56 -6.36 -7.03 10.14
C LEU A 56 -7.03 -8.01 11.13
N PRO A 57 -8.36 -8.19 11.14
CA PRO A 57 -8.99 -9.17 12.03
C PRO A 57 -8.41 -10.58 11.84
N LYS A 58 -8.09 -10.96 10.60
CA LYS A 58 -7.46 -12.25 10.32
C LYS A 58 -6.04 -12.34 10.86
N VAL A 59 -5.28 -11.25 10.78
CA VAL A 59 -3.92 -11.18 11.33
C VAL A 59 -3.95 -11.39 12.84
N TYR A 60 -4.87 -10.75 13.56
CA TYR A 60 -5.04 -10.95 15.01
C TYR A 60 -5.52 -12.38 15.33
N ASN A 61 -6.43 -12.93 14.53
CA ASN A 61 -6.87 -14.33 14.67
C ASN A 61 -5.72 -15.34 14.46
N ASP A 62 -4.78 -15.06 13.54
CA ASP A 62 -3.64 -15.93 13.23
C ASP A 62 -2.44 -15.77 14.17
N SER A 63 -2.30 -14.59 14.81
CA SER A 63 -1.07 -14.19 15.53
C SER A 63 -1.27 -13.93 17.01
N GLY A 64 -2.52 -13.95 17.48
CA GLY A 64 -2.90 -13.43 18.78
C GLY A 64 -2.84 -11.90 18.84
N PHE A 65 -3.03 -11.35 20.04
CA PHE A 65 -3.12 -9.91 20.25
C PHE A 65 -1.79 -9.17 20.16
N ALA A 66 -0.75 -9.66 20.83
CA ALA A 66 0.45 -8.87 21.09
C ALA A 66 1.29 -8.62 19.82
N VAL A 67 1.51 -9.65 19.00
CA VAL A 67 2.36 -9.55 17.80
C VAL A 67 1.87 -8.47 16.83
N PRO A 68 0.63 -8.50 16.31
CA PRO A 68 0.16 -7.46 15.40
C PRO A 68 0.04 -6.09 16.06
N THR A 69 -0.28 -6.02 17.35
CA THR A 69 -0.32 -4.75 18.09
C THR A 69 1.06 -4.10 18.13
N ILE A 70 2.10 -4.86 18.47
CA ILE A 70 3.48 -4.36 18.49
C ILE A 70 3.93 -3.94 17.09
N LEU A 71 3.64 -4.75 16.07
CA LEU A 71 3.98 -4.44 14.68
C LEU A 71 3.27 -3.17 14.19
N LEU A 72 2.00 -2.97 14.54
CA LEU A 72 1.26 -1.76 14.21
C LEU A 72 1.83 -0.55 14.93
N VAL A 73 2.01 -0.61 16.26
CA VAL A 73 2.49 0.53 17.05
C VAL A 73 3.90 0.94 16.63
N VAL A 74 4.82 -0.02 16.55
CA VAL A 74 6.20 0.24 16.11
C VAL A 74 6.23 0.65 14.63
N GLY A 75 5.45 -0.03 13.79
CA GLY A 75 5.35 0.26 12.37
C GLY A 75 4.86 1.67 12.08
N PHE A 76 3.76 2.11 12.70
CA PHE A 76 3.25 3.47 12.56
C PHE A 76 4.21 4.51 13.12
N PHE A 77 4.89 4.22 14.23
CA PHE A 77 5.92 5.13 14.74
C PHE A 77 7.05 5.33 13.73
N ILE A 78 7.59 4.23 13.19
CA ILE A 78 8.65 4.28 12.18
C ILE A 78 8.16 4.94 10.89
N ALA A 79 6.96 4.60 10.42
CA ALA A 79 6.36 5.18 9.21
C ALA A 79 6.14 6.69 9.33
N ALA A 80 5.70 7.17 10.51
CA ALA A 80 5.55 8.59 10.78
C ALA A 80 6.92 9.30 10.71
N GLN A 81 7.95 8.73 11.33
CA GLN A 81 9.30 9.27 11.25
C GLN A 81 9.85 9.26 9.83
N ALA A 82 9.69 8.14 9.11
CA ALA A 82 10.13 7.99 7.73
C ALA A 82 9.45 9.01 6.81
N THR A 83 8.15 9.28 7.01
CA THR A 83 7.39 10.27 6.24
C THR A 83 7.88 11.71 6.52
N ILE A 84 8.21 12.04 7.78
CA ILE A 84 8.77 13.37 8.11
C ILE A 84 10.20 13.50 7.56
N VAL A 85 11.03 12.47 7.70
CA VAL A 85 12.38 12.40 7.12
C VAL A 85 12.33 12.51 5.59
N ARG A 86 11.34 11.91 4.95
CA ARG A 86 11.11 12.04 3.52
C ARG A 86 10.77 13.48 3.15
N SER A 87 9.92 14.13 3.92
CA SER A 87 9.56 15.55 3.72
C SER A 87 10.78 16.46 3.87
N GLU A 88 11.62 16.21 4.87
CA GLU A 88 12.92 16.89 5.05
C GLU A 88 13.81 16.71 3.81
N THR A 89 13.91 15.47 3.32
CA THR A 89 14.70 15.14 2.13
C THR A 89 14.23 15.92 0.90
N VAL A 90 12.91 16.12 0.76
CA VAL A 90 12.31 16.94 -0.31
C VAL A 90 12.62 18.43 -0.11
N ALA A 91 12.60 18.93 1.12
CA ALA A 91 12.95 20.33 1.43
C ALA A 91 14.43 20.64 1.16
N LEU A 92 15.31 19.65 1.36
CA LEU A 92 16.75 19.74 1.07
C LEU A 92 17.10 19.70 -0.43
N MET A 93 16.10 19.54 -1.32
CA MET A 93 16.32 19.70 -2.76
C MET A 93 16.66 21.17 -3.09
N PRO A 94 17.58 21.42 -4.03
CA PRO A 94 18.03 22.79 -4.35
C PRO A 94 16.85 23.72 -4.68
N GLY A 95 16.69 24.78 -3.88
CA GLY A 95 15.64 25.78 -4.08
C GLY A 95 14.23 25.33 -3.70
N ASN A 96 14.08 24.31 -2.85
CA ASN A 96 12.77 23.75 -2.45
C ASN A 96 12.52 23.75 -0.93
N ALA A 97 13.18 24.64 -0.17
CA ALA A 97 13.04 24.68 1.29
C ALA A 97 11.58 24.89 1.77
N GLU A 98 10.77 25.59 0.98
CA GLU A 98 9.37 25.92 1.28
C GLU A 98 8.35 25.08 0.48
N TYR A 99 8.79 24.00 -0.20
CA TYR A 99 7.94 23.17 -1.07
C TYR A 99 7.29 23.93 -2.23
N THR A 100 7.99 24.91 -2.81
CA THR A 100 7.49 25.73 -3.92
C THR A 100 7.70 25.09 -5.29
N ARG A 101 8.38 23.94 -5.35
CA ARG A 101 8.64 23.19 -6.58
C ARG A 101 8.00 21.83 -6.54
N VAL A 102 7.60 21.36 -7.72
CA VAL A 102 7.15 19.98 -7.91
C VAL A 102 8.36 19.06 -7.78
N VAL A 103 8.40 18.28 -6.71
CA VAL A 103 9.43 17.26 -6.47
C VAL A 103 8.74 15.93 -6.30
N GLU A 104 9.00 15.01 -7.22
CA GLU A 104 8.37 13.70 -7.26
C GLU A 104 9.03 12.72 -6.30
N PHE A 105 8.40 11.55 -6.14
CA PHE A 105 8.88 10.54 -5.21
C PHE A 105 10.32 10.10 -5.52
N CYS A 106 10.67 9.94 -6.80
CA CYS A 106 11.96 9.39 -7.21
C CYS A 106 13.08 10.44 -7.33
N ASP A 107 12.78 11.74 -7.41
CA ASP A 107 13.77 12.78 -7.71
C ASP A 107 14.94 12.82 -6.71
N PRO A 108 14.71 12.70 -5.39
CA PRO A 108 15.84 12.73 -4.45
C PRO A 108 16.74 11.50 -4.55
N ALA A 109 16.24 10.37 -5.06
CA ALA A 109 17.09 9.21 -5.36
C ALA A 109 18.03 9.52 -6.54
N LEU A 110 17.54 10.22 -7.56
CA LEU A 110 18.36 10.66 -8.68
C LEU A 110 19.42 11.67 -8.24
N LYS A 111 19.02 12.67 -7.43
CA LYS A 111 19.92 13.75 -7.00
C LYS A 111 20.96 13.31 -5.99
N PHE A 112 20.59 12.50 -4.99
CA PHE A 112 21.49 12.19 -3.86
C PHE A 112 22.23 10.87 -3.98
N VAL A 113 21.75 9.94 -4.81
CA VAL A 113 22.36 8.61 -4.96
C VAL A 113 22.79 8.35 -6.40
N GLY A 114 21.93 8.69 -7.36
CA GLY A 114 22.21 8.60 -8.79
C GLY A 114 21.22 7.74 -9.58
N ARG A 115 21.49 7.61 -10.88
CA ARG A 115 20.54 7.06 -11.86
C ARG A 115 20.10 5.61 -11.59
N LYS A 116 20.98 4.75 -11.06
CA LYS A 116 20.61 3.35 -10.75
C LYS A 116 19.58 3.29 -9.63
N ALA A 117 19.79 4.06 -8.56
CA ALA A 117 18.85 4.14 -7.45
C ALA A 117 17.53 4.74 -7.90
N PHE A 118 17.57 5.79 -8.73
CA PHE A 118 16.37 6.34 -9.35
C PHE A 118 15.54 5.27 -10.09
N VAL A 119 16.16 4.49 -10.99
CA VAL A 119 15.43 3.45 -11.74
C VAL A 119 14.85 2.39 -10.80
N VAL A 120 15.63 1.92 -9.81
CA VAL A 120 15.16 0.91 -8.84
C VAL A 120 13.99 1.44 -8.02
N SER A 121 14.12 2.64 -7.45
CA SER A 121 13.07 3.30 -6.67
C SER A 121 11.81 3.50 -7.50
N HIS A 122 11.95 3.81 -8.78
CA HIS A 122 10.83 4.03 -9.70
C HIS A 122 10.09 2.74 -10.02
N VAL A 123 10.81 1.66 -10.35
CA VAL A 123 10.21 0.34 -10.57
C VAL A 123 9.49 -0.13 -9.32
N LEU A 124 10.12 -0.01 -8.15
CA LEU A 124 9.49 -0.39 -6.89
C LEU A 124 8.24 0.47 -6.61
N PHE A 125 8.32 1.79 -6.81
CA PHE A 125 7.18 2.69 -6.63
C PHE A 125 6.00 2.28 -7.50
N TYR A 126 6.26 1.99 -8.78
CA TYR A 126 5.24 1.49 -9.70
C TYR A 126 4.62 0.17 -9.19
N VAL A 127 5.45 -0.81 -8.81
CA VAL A 127 4.96 -2.09 -8.28
C VAL A 127 4.12 -1.91 -7.01
N ALA A 128 4.52 -1.01 -6.10
CA ALA A 128 3.74 -0.71 -4.89
C ALA A 128 2.38 -0.11 -5.24
N ALA A 129 2.36 0.93 -6.09
CA ALA A 129 1.12 1.58 -6.50
C ALA A 129 0.16 0.60 -7.21
N MET A 130 0.67 -0.21 -8.15
CA MET A 130 -0.14 -1.18 -8.87
C MET A 130 -0.65 -2.30 -7.96
N SER A 131 0.15 -2.76 -6.98
CA SER A 131 -0.30 -3.77 -6.01
C SER A 131 -1.51 -3.27 -5.21
N THR A 132 -1.50 -2.01 -4.82
CA THR A 132 -2.63 -1.36 -4.13
C THR A 132 -3.84 -1.23 -5.04
N VAL A 133 -3.67 -0.74 -6.26
CA VAL A 133 -4.77 -0.61 -7.22
C VAL A 133 -5.42 -1.97 -7.49
N ILE A 134 -4.61 -3.00 -7.77
CA ILE A 134 -5.10 -4.35 -8.05
C ILE A 134 -5.86 -4.92 -6.84
N ALA A 135 -5.29 -4.82 -5.63
CA ALA A 135 -5.94 -5.32 -4.43
C ALA A 135 -7.28 -4.60 -4.17
N SER A 136 -7.35 -3.29 -4.39
CA SER A 136 -8.60 -2.52 -4.29
C SER A 136 -9.63 -2.93 -5.34
N ILE A 137 -9.23 -3.15 -6.60
CA ILE A 137 -10.14 -3.62 -7.67
C ILE A 137 -10.78 -4.96 -7.27
N VAL A 138 -9.99 -5.90 -6.76
CA VAL A 138 -10.49 -7.21 -6.31
C VAL A 138 -11.58 -7.05 -5.24
N LEU A 139 -11.32 -6.23 -4.21
CA LEU A 139 -12.29 -6.02 -3.12
C LEU A 139 -13.56 -5.30 -3.58
N VAL A 140 -13.45 -4.33 -4.49
CA VAL A 140 -14.61 -3.62 -5.02
C VAL A 140 -15.45 -4.53 -5.91
N ALA A 141 -14.82 -5.35 -6.76
CA ALA A 141 -15.51 -6.34 -7.56
C ALA A 141 -16.31 -7.31 -6.67
N GLU A 142 -15.68 -7.78 -5.59
CA GLU A 142 -16.30 -8.65 -4.60
C GLU A 142 -17.46 -7.98 -3.86
N ALA A 143 -17.29 -6.73 -3.39
CA ALA A 143 -18.37 -5.95 -2.80
C ALA A 143 -19.56 -5.78 -3.75
N THR A 144 -19.28 -5.59 -5.04
CA THR A 144 -20.29 -5.48 -6.09
C THR A 144 -21.02 -6.80 -6.29
N ASP A 145 -20.32 -7.92 -6.32
CA ASP A 145 -20.92 -9.26 -6.44
C ASP A 145 -21.84 -9.61 -5.27
N ILE A 146 -21.46 -9.24 -4.06
CA ILE A 146 -22.29 -9.38 -2.86
C ILE A 146 -23.56 -8.55 -2.98
N LEU A 147 -23.42 -7.28 -3.41
CA LEU A 147 -24.57 -6.39 -3.62
C LEU A 147 -25.54 -6.98 -4.66
N LEU A 148 -25.02 -7.43 -5.80
CA LEU A 148 -25.81 -8.08 -6.85
C LEU A 148 -26.52 -9.34 -6.35
N ALA A 149 -25.83 -10.19 -5.61
CA ALA A 149 -26.42 -11.40 -5.05
C ALA A 149 -27.48 -11.08 -3.98
N HIS A 150 -27.35 -9.97 -3.25
CA HIS A 150 -28.35 -9.51 -2.30
C HIS A 150 -29.60 -8.95 -3.00
N THR A 151 -29.42 -8.12 -4.04
CA THR A 151 -30.52 -7.45 -4.75
C THR A 151 -31.26 -8.38 -5.73
N PHE A 152 -30.52 -9.19 -6.49
CA PHE A 152 -31.05 -10.06 -7.55
C PHE A 152 -31.08 -11.54 -7.14
N GLY A 153 -30.64 -11.86 -5.93
CA GLY A 153 -30.60 -13.23 -5.41
C GLY A 153 -29.42 -14.07 -5.91
N ARG A 154 -28.73 -13.67 -7.00
CA ARG A 154 -27.58 -14.35 -7.59
C ARG A 154 -26.65 -13.38 -8.33
N THR A 155 -25.38 -13.74 -8.48
CA THR A 155 -24.40 -13.11 -9.39
C THR A 155 -23.69 -14.20 -10.20
N TYR A 156 -22.96 -13.81 -11.24
CA TYR A 156 -22.35 -14.72 -12.22
C TYR A 156 -20.88 -14.37 -12.46
N ALA A 157 -20.08 -15.38 -12.76
CA ALA A 157 -18.70 -15.20 -13.20
C ALA A 157 -18.36 -16.15 -14.36
N LEU A 158 -17.46 -15.69 -15.22
CA LEU A 158 -16.80 -16.51 -16.22
C LEU A 158 -15.54 -17.11 -15.60
N THR A 159 -15.53 -18.42 -15.40
CA THR A 159 -14.40 -19.12 -14.79
C THR A 159 -13.55 -19.77 -15.87
N LEU A 160 -12.24 -19.54 -15.79
CA LEU A 160 -11.22 -20.22 -16.59
C LEU A 160 -10.64 -21.34 -15.74
N ASN A 161 -11.05 -22.58 -16.03
CA ASN A 161 -10.56 -23.75 -15.32
C ASN A 161 -9.54 -24.47 -16.21
N GLY A 162 -8.33 -24.75 -15.71
CA GLY A 162 -7.18 -25.19 -16.52
C GLY A 162 -7.39 -26.46 -17.36
N SER A 163 -8.46 -27.21 -17.11
CA SER A 163 -8.81 -28.46 -17.81
C SER A 163 -10.15 -28.42 -18.58
N HIS A 164 -10.91 -27.31 -18.56
CA HIS A 164 -12.25 -27.23 -19.17
C HIS A 164 -12.50 -25.90 -19.90
N PRO A 165 -13.44 -25.86 -20.88
CA PRO A 165 -13.83 -24.62 -21.56
C PRO A 165 -14.40 -23.58 -20.59
N LEU A 166 -14.42 -22.31 -21.01
CA LEU A 166 -15.06 -21.19 -20.31
C LEU A 166 -16.46 -21.59 -19.79
N THR A 167 -16.63 -21.65 -18.46
CA THR A 167 -17.90 -21.99 -17.82
C THR A 167 -18.46 -20.79 -17.07
N ILE A 168 -19.77 -20.58 -17.17
CA ILE A 168 -20.49 -19.61 -16.34
C ILE A 168 -20.81 -20.26 -15.00
N GLN A 169 -20.30 -19.68 -13.92
CA GLN A 169 -20.59 -20.09 -12.56
C GLN A 169 -21.56 -19.10 -11.92
N ALA A 170 -22.66 -19.60 -11.35
CA ALA A 170 -23.59 -18.79 -10.55
C ALA A 170 -23.22 -18.86 -9.07
N TRP A 171 -23.33 -17.73 -8.36
CA TRP A 171 -23.13 -17.65 -6.91
C TRP A 171 -24.31 -16.96 -6.24
N ASN A 172 -24.66 -17.40 -5.04
CA ASN A 172 -25.69 -16.75 -4.22
C ASN A 172 -25.40 -16.87 -2.72
N LEU A 173 -25.87 -15.89 -1.94
CA LEU A 173 -25.66 -15.88 -0.48
C LEU A 173 -26.30 -17.09 0.21
N SER A 174 -27.52 -17.46 -0.20
CA SER A 174 -28.36 -18.38 0.58
C SER A 174 -27.92 -19.84 0.59
N GLN A 175 -27.34 -20.32 -0.51
CA GLN A 175 -26.88 -21.70 -0.67
C GLN A 175 -25.39 -21.82 -0.33
N ASN A 176 -24.59 -20.83 -0.72
CA ASN A 176 -23.14 -20.94 -0.64
C ASN A 176 -22.61 -20.55 0.73
N CYS A 177 -23.23 -19.58 1.42
CA CYS A 177 -22.75 -19.11 2.72
C CYS A 177 -23.31 -19.87 3.92
N LYS A 178 -24.30 -20.76 3.74
CA LYS A 178 -24.82 -21.61 4.83
C LYS A 178 -23.94 -22.83 5.14
N LYS A 179 -23.17 -23.31 4.18
CA LYS A 179 -22.38 -24.56 4.28
C LYS A 179 -20.88 -24.33 4.43
N LEU A 180 -20.41 -23.10 4.22
CA LEU A 180 -18.98 -22.77 4.21
C LEU A 180 -18.57 -22.05 5.49
N THR A 181 -17.35 -22.32 5.93
CA THR A 181 -16.70 -21.60 7.04
C THR A 181 -16.23 -20.20 6.66
N VAL A 182 -16.26 -19.85 5.36
CA VAL A 182 -15.92 -18.54 4.79
C VAL A 182 -16.86 -18.28 3.62
N CYS A 183 -17.67 -17.22 3.71
CA CYS A 183 -18.60 -16.80 2.67
C CYS A 183 -17.87 -15.89 1.68
N LYS A 184 -17.39 -16.43 0.55
CA LYS A 184 -16.73 -15.65 -0.50
C LYS A 184 -17.31 -15.93 -1.89
N PRO A 185 -17.58 -14.90 -2.73
CA PRO A 185 -18.07 -15.08 -4.10
C PRO A 185 -17.21 -16.06 -4.90
N PHE A 186 -17.87 -17.03 -5.53
CA PHE A 186 -17.29 -18.04 -6.44
C PHE A 186 -16.25 -19.00 -5.84
N PHE A 187 -15.86 -18.86 -4.57
CA PHE A 187 -14.93 -19.76 -3.89
C PHE A 187 -15.66 -20.65 -2.88
N SER A 188 -15.43 -21.96 -2.97
CA SER A 188 -15.92 -22.95 -2.00
C SER A 188 -14.90 -24.06 -1.76
N GLY A 189 -14.66 -24.41 -0.49
CA GLY A 189 -13.80 -25.54 -0.10
C GLY A 189 -12.41 -25.55 -0.78
N ARG A 190 -12.05 -26.68 -1.43
CA ARG A 190 -10.76 -26.92 -2.10
C ARG A 190 -10.48 -26.01 -3.32
N GLN A 191 -11.44 -25.22 -3.81
CA GLN A 191 -11.27 -24.34 -4.98
C GLN A 191 -10.53 -23.01 -4.69
N MET A 192 -10.02 -22.82 -3.47
CA MET A 192 -9.27 -21.62 -3.09
C MET A 192 -7.91 -21.44 -3.80
N ARG A 193 -7.44 -22.43 -4.59
CA ARG A 193 -6.05 -22.49 -5.09
C ARG A 193 -5.83 -22.08 -6.55
N SER A 194 -6.80 -22.16 -7.47
CA SER A 194 -6.44 -22.07 -8.90
C SER A 194 -7.48 -21.52 -9.89
N ASN A 195 -8.65 -21.06 -9.45
CA ASN A 195 -9.64 -20.53 -10.40
C ASN A 195 -9.44 -19.03 -10.59
N CYS A 196 -9.07 -18.64 -11.82
CA CYS A 196 -9.16 -17.25 -12.24
C CYS A 196 -10.55 -17.04 -12.87
N PHE A 197 -11.21 -15.94 -12.52
CA PHE A 197 -12.53 -15.64 -13.07
C PHE A 197 -12.71 -14.15 -13.26
N VAL A 198 -13.59 -13.82 -14.20
CA VAL A 198 -14.09 -12.45 -14.40
C VAL A 198 -15.55 -12.46 -13.96
N SER A 199 -15.84 -11.80 -12.83
CA SER A 199 -17.20 -11.71 -12.30
C SER A 199 -17.98 -10.55 -12.90
N LEU A 200 -19.31 -10.63 -12.80
CA LEU A 200 -20.17 -9.51 -13.17
C LEU A 200 -19.88 -8.27 -12.31
N GLY A 201 -19.59 -8.45 -11.01
CA GLY A 201 -19.17 -7.37 -10.13
C GLY A 201 -17.90 -6.68 -10.61
N TYR A 202 -16.91 -7.44 -11.09
CA TYR A 202 -15.69 -6.89 -11.69
C TYR A 202 -16.00 -6.05 -12.95
N VAL A 203 -16.86 -6.52 -13.85
CA VAL A 203 -17.23 -5.80 -15.09
C VAL A 203 -17.94 -4.48 -14.78
N ILE A 204 -18.83 -4.48 -13.79
CA ILE A 204 -19.51 -3.26 -13.34
C ILE A 204 -18.52 -2.28 -12.71
N ALA A 205 -17.64 -2.77 -11.83
CA ALA A 205 -16.60 -1.95 -11.22
C ALA A 205 -15.70 -1.30 -12.28
N PHE A 206 -15.32 -2.06 -13.31
CA PHE A 206 -14.57 -1.55 -14.46
C PHE A 206 -15.35 -0.43 -15.18
N ALA A 207 -16.62 -0.67 -15.54
CA ALA A 207 -17.43 0.30 -16.26
C ALA A 207 -17.60 1.64 -15.50
N VAL A 208 -17.65 1.60 -14.18
CA VAL A 208 -17.85 2.79 -13.33
C VAL A 208 -16.52 3.50 -13.04
N LEU A 209 -15.47 2.77 -12.70
CA LEU A 209 -14.23 3.35 -12.14
C LEU A 209 -13.13 3.56 -13.18
N PHE A 210 -13.16 2.83 -14.29
CA PHE A 210 -12.18 3.00 -15.36
C PHE A 210 -12.18 4.42 -15.95
N PRO A 211 -13.33 5.04 -16.28
CA PRO A 211 -13.35 6.41 -16.83
C PRO A 211 -12.74 7.41 -15.84
N VAL A 212 -13.14 7.34 -14.57
CA VAL A 212 -12.65 8.23 -13.50
C VAL A 212 -11.15 8.06 -13.27
N SER A 213 -10.61 6.87 -13.54
CA SER A 213 -9.15 6.61 -13.42
C SER A 213 -8.31 7.26 -14.52
N THR A 214 -8.94 7.84 -15.54
CA THR A 214 -8.26 8.57 -16.62
C THR A 214 -8.24 10.09 -16.43
N ASP A 215 -9.07 10.61 -15.53
CA ASP A 215 -9.25 12.03 -15.25
C ASP A 215 -8.16 12.61 -14.33
N ALA A 216 -8.20 13.93 -14.05
CA ALA A 216 -7.20 14.64 -13.27
C ALA A 216 -7.41 14.52 -11.74
N LEU A 217 -6.30 14.55 -10.98
CA LEU A 217 -6.32 14.37 -9.51
C LEU A 217 -7.14 15.44 -8.78
N SER A 218 -7.14 16.68 -9.29
CA SER A 218 -7.82 17.82 -8.69
C SER A 218 -9.34 17.62 -8.56
N GLU A 219 -9.93 16.81 -9.43
CA GLU A 219 -11.35 16.51 -9.41
C GLU A 219 -11.70 15.43 -8.36
N GLY A 220 -10.71 14.67 -7.89
CA GLY A 220 -10.86 13.60 -6.91
C GLY A 220 -10.87 14.05 -5.44
N MET A 221 -10.55 15.31 -5.13
CA MET A 221 -10.45 15.79 -3.75
C MET A 221 -11.77 15.73 -2.97
N SER A 222 -12.90 16.02 -3.64
CA SER A 222 -14.23 15.91 -3.06
C SER A 222 -14.56 14.45 -2.68
N LEU A 223 -14.20 13.51 -3.56
CA LEU A 223 -14.39 12.08 -3.35
C LEU A 223 -13.54 11.56 -2.19
N GLN A 224 -12.31 12.04 -2.04
CA GLN A 224 -11.45 11.70 -0.91
C GLN A 224 -12.02 12.19 0.43
N PHE A 225 -12.57 13.41 0.47
CA PHE A 225 -13.24 13.89 1.69
C PHE A 225 -14.51 13.09 1.99
N LEU A 226 -15.32 12.76 0.98
CA LEU A 226 -16.49 11.89 1.15
C LEU A 226 -16.11 10.50 1.67
N SER A 227 -15.06 9.89 1.09
CA SER A 227 -14.49 8.63 1.55
C SER A 227 -14.13 8.69 3.03
N PHE A 228 -13.46 9.75 3.46
CA PHE A 228 -13.08 9.93 4.86
C PHE A 228 -14.28 9.99 5.81
N LEU A 229 -15.36 10.67 5.41
CA LEU A 229 -16.60 10.73 6.21
C LEU A 229 -17.28 9.36 6.30
N VAL A 230 -17.38 8.64 5.18
CA VAL A 230 -17.99 7.30 5.14
C VAL A 230 -17.16 6.31 5.97
N MET A 231 -15.84 6.34 5.82
CA MET A 231 -14.91 5.55 6.63
C MET A 231 -15.08 5.81 8.12
N SER A 232 -15.17 7.09 8.51
CA SER A 232 -15.37 7.50 9.91
C SER A 232 -16.69 7.00 10.50
N ALA A 233 -17.72 6.76 9.68
CA ALA A 233 -19.00 6.20 10.11
C ALA A 233 -19.03 4.65 10.11
N THR A 234 -18.42 4.04 9.10
CA THR A 234 -18.48 2.59 8.87
C THR A 234 -17.55 1.79 9.78
N ILE A 235 -16.33 2.29 10.07
CA ILE A 235 -15.40 1.58 10.95
C ILE A 235 -15.96 1.41 12.37
N PRO A 236 -16.50 2.45 13.04
CA PRO A 236 -17.17 2.27 14.33
C PRO A 236 -18.34 1.29 14.26
N THR A 237 -19.07 1.27 13.14
CA THR A 237 -20.18 0.33 12.93
C THR A 237 -19.69 -1.13 12.93
N PHE A 238 -18.58 -1.43 12.25
CA PHE A 238 -17.98 -2.78 12.27
C PHE A 238 -17.48 -3.15 13.67
N VAL A 239 -16.79 -2.24 14.35
CA VAL A 239 -16.30 -2.45 15.72
C VAL A 239 -17.46 -2.73 16.67
N MET A 240 -18.54 -1.95 16.61
CA MET A 240 -19.71 -2.15 17.48
C MET A 240 -20.40 -3.49 17.20
N LYS A 241 -20.51 -3.90 15.94
CA LYS A 241 -21.00 -5.23 15.58
C LYS A 241 -20.17 -6.33 16.22
N ASP A 242 -18.85 -6.25 16.17
CA ASP A 242 -17.96 -7.25 16.79
C ASP A 242 -18.04 -7.24 18.32
N VAL A 243 -18.20 -6.08 18.95
CA VAL A 243 -18.44 -5.97 20.40
C VAL A 243 -19.76 -6.64 20.78
N VAL A 244 -20.85 -6.40 20.05
CA VAL A 244 -22.15 -7.04 20.30
C VAL A 244 -22.06 -8.56 20.14
N LYS A 245 -21.35 -9.06 19.10
CA LYS A 245 -21.09 -10.49 18.93
C LYS A 245 -20.30 -11.08 20.10
N CYS A 246 -19.24 -10.39 20.54
CA CYS A 246 -18.44 -10.80 21.68
C CYS A 246 -19.25 -10.87 22.98
N VAL A 247 -20.14 -9.89 23.23
CA VAL A 247 -20.99 -9.86 24.43
C VAL A 247 -22.08 -10.94 24.38
N SER A 248 -22.70 -11.16 23.21
CA SER A 248 -23.82 -12.11 23.06
C SER A 248 -23.39 -13.57 23.00
N SER A 249 -22.27 -13.87 22.33
CA SER A 249 -21.81 -15.25 22.05
C SER A 249 -20.59 -15.67 22.88
N GLY A 250 -20.08 -14.76 23.71
CA GLY A 250 -18.79 -14.86 24.38
C GLY A 250 -17.62 -14.53 23.44
N PRO A 251 -16.48 -14.08 23.98
CA PRO A 251 -15.30 -13.77 23.20
C PRO A 251 -14.77 -15.03 22.50
N ALA A 252 -14.38 -14.91 21.23
CA ALA A 252 -13.51 -15.88 20.62
C ALA A 252 -12.18 -15.93 21.37
N THR A 253 -11.53 -17.11 21.39
CA THR A 253 -10.26 -17.30 22.09
C THR A 253 -9.15 -16.54 21.36
N LEU A 254 -8.94 -15.28 21.72
CA LEU A 254 -7.78 -14.50 21.28
C LEU A 254 -6.63 -14.76 22.23
N GLY A 255 -5.70 -15.63 21.82
CA GLY A 255 -4.47 -15.84 22.58
C GLY A 255 -3.69 -14.53 22.71
N PHE A 256 -3.09 -14.28 23.88
CA PHE A 256 -2.27 -13.09 24.10
C PHE A 256 -1.07 -13.06 23.13
N VAL A 257 -0.38 -14.20 23.01
CA VAL A 257 0.66 -14.41 22.00
C VAL A 257 0.45 -15.77 21.35
N GLN A 258 0.43 -15.81 20.02
CA GLN A 258 0.57 -17.05 19.27
C GLN A 258 1.86 -16.98 18.47
N PHE A 259 2.92 -17.58 19.00
CA PHE A 259 4.16 -17.71 18.25
C PHE A 259 4.02 -18.84 17.23
N GLY A 260 4.28 -18.51 15.96
CA GLY A 260 4.30 -19.49 14.89
C GLY A 260 4.64 -18.85 13.54
N PRO A 261 4.98 -19.65 12.53
CA PRO A 261 5.32 -19.15 11.20
C PRO A 261 4.19 -18.31 10.58
N ARG A 262 2.93 -18.59 10.94
CA ARG A 262 1.75 -17.82 10.51
C ARG A 262 1.70 -16.40 11.08
N ALA A 263 2.22 -16.19 12.30
CA ALA A 263 2.22 -14.91 12.97
C ALA A 263 3.26 -13.92 12.39
N LEU A 264 4.43 -14.44 12.03
CA LEU A 264 5.46 -13.67 11.33
C LEU A 264 5.12 -13.48 9.85
N GLY A 265 4.46 -14.46 9.23
CA GLY A 265 4.00 -14.41 7.85
C GLY A 265 2.96 -13.33 7.56
N SER A 266 2.35 -12.71 8.56
CA SER A 266 1.37 -11.61 8.40
C SER A 266 1.92 -10.20 8.58
N SER A 267 3.22 -10.04 8.85
CA SER A 267 3.83 -8.72 8.99
C SER A 267 3.77 -7.88 7.70
N GLY A 268 3.78 -8.54 6.54
CA GLY A 268 3.64 -7.87 5.24
C GLY A 268 2.29 -7.17 5.09
N VAL A 269 1.19 -7.74 5.61
CA VAL A 269 -0.13 -7.08 5.64
C VAL A 269 -0.09 -5.81 6.49
N VAL A 270 0.59 -5.84 7.63
CA VAL A 270 0.78 -4.63 8.47
C VAL A 270 1.59 -3.58 7.70
N LEU A 271 2.72 -3.98 7.11
CA LEU A 271 3.60 -3.11 6.34
C LEU A 271 2.91 -2.49 5.12
N PHE A 272 2.03 -3.25 4.47
CA PHE A 272 1.25 -2.79 3.32
C PHE A 272 0.37 -1.57 3.68
N ASN A 273 -0.20 -1.55 4.89
CA ASN A 273 -1.01 -0.42 5.38
C ASN A 273 -0.18 0.83 5.71
N LEU A 274 1.16 0.73 5.76
CA LEU A 274 2.07 1.85 6.06
C LEU A 274 2.53 2.61 4.81
N MET A 275 1.92 2.33 3.65
CA MET A 275 2.28 2.88 2.33
C MET A 275 2.12 4.41 2.21
N TYR A 276 1.31 5.06 3.06
CA TYR A 276 0.94 6.48 2.89
C TYR A 276 2.14 7.44 2.75
N GLY A 277 3.30 7.12 3.35
CA GLY A 277 4.52 7.91 3.22
C GLY A 277 5.08 8.00 1.79
N ILE A 278 4.70 7.08 0.90
CA ILE A 278 5.07 7.08 -0.51
C ILE A 278 4.45 8.26 -1.27
N PHE A 279 3.27 8.72 -0.83
CA PHE A 279 2.52 9.81 -1.46
C PHE A 279 2.87 11.19 -0.91
N VAL A 280 3.77 11.28 0.07
CA VAL A 280 4.09 12.53 0.76
C VAL A 280 4.68 13.59 -0.19
N SER A 281 5.48 13.17 -1.19
CA SER A 281 6.09 14.09 -2.15
C SER A 281 5.05 14.87 -2.95
N THR A 282 4.08 14.18 -3.54
CA THR A 282 2.97 14.80 -4.27
C THR A 282 2.10 15.65 -3.35
N TRP A 283 1.81 15.18 -2.14
CA TRP A 283 1.03 15.95 -1.16
C TRP A 283 1.72 17.26 -0.73
N LEU A 284 3.05 17.26 -0.55
CA LEU A 284 3.80 18.46 -0.16
C LEU A 284 3.70 19.58 -1.19
N THR A 285 3.56 19.24 -2.48
CA THR A 285 3.38 20.20 -3.56
C THR A 285 1.99 20.84 -3.54
N GLU A 286 0.96 20.09 -3.14
CA GLU A 286 -0.46 20.51 -3.22
C GLU A 286 -1.01 21.10 -1.90
N LYS A 287 -0.33 20.87 -0.77
CA LYS A 287 -0.76 21.38 0.55
C LYS A 287 -0.68 22.90 0.64
N GLU A 288 -1.56 23.49 1.44
CA GLU A 288 -1.45 24.90 1.79
C GLU A 288 -0.14 25.20 2.57
N PRO A 289 0.45 26.40 2.41
CA PRO A 289 1.66 26.79 3.16
C PRO A 289 1.49 26.74 4.68
N SER A 290 0.28 27.04 5.17
CA SER A 290 -0.10 27.04 6.58
C SER A 290 -0.11 25.64 7.22
N VAL A 291 -0.13 24.58 6.41
CA VAL A 291 -0.28 23.20 6.89
C VAL A 291 1.05 22.66 7.41
N SER A 292 1.06 22.34 8.71
CA SER A 292 2.20 21.72 9.40
C SER A 292 2.33 20.25 9.05
N VAL A 293 3.43 19.90 8.36
CA VAL A 293 3.77 18.52 7.96
C VAL A 293 3.83 17.60 9.16
N LYS A 294 4.56 17.99 10.22
CA LYS A 294 4.71 17.15 11.42
C LYS A 294 3.38 16.85 12.08
N GLN A 295 2.53 17.86 12.20
CA GLN A 295 1.26 17.72 12.92
C GLN A 295 0.34 16.77 12.18
N VAL A 296 0.15 16.98 10.86
CA VAL A 296 -0.68 16.12 10.01
C VAL A 296 -0.19 14.67 10.08
N VAL A 297 1.11 14.44 9.88
CA VAL A 297 1.66 13.08 9.87
C VAL A 297 1.49 12.40 11.24
N ARG A 298 1.80 13.09 12.34
CA ARG A 298 1.67 12.52 13.70
C ARG A 298 0.22 12.24 14.08
N GLN A 299 -0.70 13.17 13.80
CA GLN A 299 -2.11 13.00 14.10
C GLN A 299 -2.70 11.83 13.29
N THR A 300 -2.46 11.81 11.98
CA THR A 300 -2.97 10.74 11.11
C THR A 300 -2.42 9.38 11.53
N SER A 301 -1.11 9.29 11.82
CA SER A 301 -0.49 8.03 12.24
C SER A 301 -1.03 7.55 13.59
N CYS A 302 -1.22 8.45 14.56
CA CYS A 302 -1.76 8.11 15.87
C CYS A 302 -3.21 7.61 15.79
N VAL A 303 -4.08 8.37 15.10
CA VAL A 303 -5.50 8.01 14.93
C VAL A 303 -5.62 6.69 14.16
N SER A 304 -4.88 6.53 13.06
CA SER A 304 -4.94 5.31 12.25
C SER A 304 -4.41 4.09 12.99
N CYS A 305 -3.33 4.24 13.77
CA CYS A 305 -2.80 3.16 14.60
C CYS A 305 -3.85 2.69 15.62
N GLY A 306 -4.45 3.62 16.37
CA GLY A 306 -5.49 3.29 17.34
C GLY A 306 -6.68 2.59 16.68
N MET A 307 -7.15 3.14 15.56
CA MET A 307 -8.25 2.59 14.78
C MET A 307 -7.96 1.17 14.27
N MET A 308 -6.76 0.92 13.71
CA MET A 308 -6.36 -0.40 13.21
C MET A 308 -6.21 -1.44 14.32
N VAL A 309 -5.67 -1.04 15.48
CA VAL A 309 -5.57 -1.92 16.66
C VAL A 309 -6.97 -2.30 17.16
N VAL A 310 -7.86 -1.32 17.31
CA VAL A 310 -9.24 -1.56 17.77
C VAL A 310 -10.00 -2.44 16.78
N TYR A 311 -9.99 -2.10 15.49
CA TYR A 311 -10.67 -2.88 14.45
C TYR A 311 -10.14 -4.32 14.36
N GLY A 312 -8.82 -4.50 14.30
CA GLY A 312 -8.21 -5.82 14.21
C GLY A 312 -8.47 -6.69 15.44
N ALA A 313 -8.31 -6.14 16.65
CA ALA A 313 -8.51 -6.88 17.89
C ALA A 313 -9.99 -7.23 18.11
N MET A 314 -10.91 -6.28 17.91
CA MET A 314 -12.34 -6.52 18.09
C MET A 314 -12.87 -7.51 17.04
N GLY A 315 -12.46 -7.39 15.78
CA GLY A 315 -12.84 -8.34 14.74
C GLY A 315 -12.39 -9.77 15.02
N ALA A 316 -11.20 -9.95 15.60
CA ALA A 316 -10.72 -11.26 16.01
C ALA A 316 -11.43 -11.82 17.25
N LEU A 317 -11.88 -10.96 18.18
CA LEU A 317 -12.67 -11.35 19.35
C LEU A 317 -14.12 -11.67 18.99
N GLY A 318 -14.70 -10.96 18.02
CA GLY A 318 -16.10 -11.12 17.60
C GLY A 318 -16.36 -12.35 16.74
N ALA A 319 -15.34 -12.93 16.10
CA ALA A 319 -15.49 -14.05 15.18
C ALA A 319 -14.51 -15.21 15.45
N ARG A 320 -15.05 -16.42 15.64
CA ARG A 320 -14.24 -17.65 15.85
C ARG A 320 -13.45 -18.08 14.61
N LYS A 321 -13.93 -17.72 13.42
CA LYS A 321 -13.24 -17.89 12.14
C LYS A 321 -13.41 -16.60 11.35
N VAL A 322 -12.29 -15.99 10.98
CA VAL A 322 -12.26 -14.75 10.21
C VAL A 322 -11.87 -15.09 8.77
N ALA A 323 -12.57 -14.51 7.79
CA ALA A 323 -12.18 -14.59 6.38
C ALA A 323 -10.82 -13.89 6.14
N ALA A 324 -10.14 -14.17 5.03
CA ALA A 324 -8.88 -13.50 4.71
C ALA A 324 -9.08 -11.98 4.45
N ASP A 325 -10.29 -11.62 4.04
CA ASP A 325 -10.82 -10.31 3.73
C ASP A 325 -12.04 -10.04 4.62
N GLY A 326 -11.89 -9.14 5.59
CA GLY A 326 -12.91 -8.87 6.61
C GLY A 326 -14.25 -8.34 6.07
N LEU A 327 -14.25 -7.74 4.87
CA LEU A 327 -15.45 -7.14 4.27
C LEU A 327 -16.59 -8.15 4.08
N LEU A 328 -16.24 -9.40 3.78
CA LEU A 328 -17.23 -10.46 3.55
C LEU A 328 -17.92 -10.92 4.83
N GLY A 329 -17.17 -11.00 5.93
CA GLY A 329 -17.72 -11.38 7.23
C GLY A 329 -18.79 -10.41 7.73
N ASP A 330 -18.74 -9.16 7.25
CA ASP A 330 -19.70 -8.10 7.57
C ASP A 330 -20.95 -8.14 6.66
N THR A 331 -20.95 -8.97 5.62
CA THR A 331 -22.06 -9.11 4.66
C THR A 331 -22.73 -10.48 4.73
N GLU A 332 -22.46 -11.25 5.77
CA GLU A 332 -23.02 -12.58 5.96
C GLU A 332 -24.54 -12.54 6.14
N LYS A 333 -25.20 -13.60 5.66
CA LYS A 333 -26.66 -13.72 5.77
C LYS A 333 -27.07 -13.83 7.24
N GLY A 334 -27.84 -12.85 7.70
CA GLY A 334 -28.31 -12.76 9.10
C GLY A 334 -27.77 -11.54 9.83
N GLU A 335 -26.80 -10.83 9.25
CA GLU A 335 -26.35 -9.54 9.77
C GLU A 335 -27.45 -8.47 9.67
N PRO A 336 -27.50 -7.51 10.62
CA PRO A 336 -28.42 -6.38 10.53
C PRO A 336 -28.22 -5.59 9.23
N PRO A 337 -29.29 -5.07 8.59
CA PRO A 337 -29.21 -4.32 7.34
C PRO A 337 -28.23 -3.13 7.37
N VAL A 338 -28.05 -2.51 8.54
CA VAL A 338 -27.09 -1.41 8.75
C VAL A 338 -25.63 -1.85 8.56
N ILE A 339 -25.28 -3.06 8.98
CA ILE A 339 -23.92 -3.61 8.82
C ILE A 339 -23.66 -3.93 7.34
N PHE A 340 -24.64 -4.54 6.68
CA PHE A 340 -24.57 -4.78 5.24
C PHE A 340 -24.40 -3.48 4.46
N ALA A 341 -25.23 -2.47 4.75
CA ALA A 341 -25.12 -1.15 4.12
C ALA A 341 -23.75 -0.50 4.38
N ALA A 342 -23.23 -0.61 5.60
CA ALA A 342 -21.90 -0.11 5.96
C ALA A 342 -20.78 -0.82 5.18
N ALA A 343 -20.84 -2.14 5.02
CA ALA A 343 -19.86 -2.90 4.24
C ALA A 343 -19.88 -2.52 2.75
N ILE A 344 -21.06 -2.41 2.15
CA ILE A 344 -21.20 -1.95 0.76
C ILE A 344 -20.69 -0.51 0.61
N ALA A 345 -21.09 0.40 1.49
CA ALA A 345 -20.61 1.79 1.46
C ALA A 345 -19.08 1.87 1.63
N PHE A 346 -18.49 1.06 2.51
CA PHE A 346 -17.05 0.99 2.68
C PHE A 346 -16.34 0.51 1.41
N GLY A 347 -16.83 -0.57 0.78
CA GLY A 347 -16.27 -1.05 -0.49
C GLY A 347 -16.31 0.00 -1.60
N PHE A 348 -17.47 0.61 -1.82
CA PHE A 348 -17.68 1.53 -2.95
C PHE A 348 -17.19 2.97 -2.74
N LEU A 349 -17.23 3.49 -1.51
CA LEU A 349 -16.88 4.89 -1.26
C LEU A 349 -15.48 5.03 -0.65
N VAL A 350 -15.03 4.03 0.11
CA VAL A 350 -13.69 4.06 0.74
C VAL A 350 -12.66 3.36 -0.12
N ILE A 351 -12.85 2.07 -0.44
CA ILE A 351 -11.85 1.32 -1.20
C ILE A 351 -11.83 1.75 -2.67
N ALA A 352 -12.99 1.93 -3.31
CA ALA A 352 -13.05 2.27 -4.73
C ALA A 352 -12.52 3.67 -5.04
N SER A 353 -12.70 4.64 -4.14
CA SER A 353 -12.21 6.01 -4.36
C SER A 353 -10.68 6.09 -4.39
N GLY A 354 -9.99 5.13 -3.75
CA GLY A 354 -8.53 5.01 -3.82
C GLY A 354 -8.01 4.54 -5.18
N ILE A 355 -8.81 3.84 -5.99
CA ILE A 355 -8.38 3.29 -7.28
C ILE A 355 -8.02 4.41 -8.27
N PRO A 356 -8.92 5.37 -8.60
CA PRO A 356 -8.58 6.46 -9.52
C PRO A 356 -7.39 7.28 -9.04
N VAL A 357 -7.38 7.64 -7.76
CA VAL A 357 -6.33 8.47 -7.15
C VAL A 357 -4.97 7.80 -7.29
N ALA A 358 -4.85 6.51 -6.92
CA ALA A 358 -3.59 5.79 -7.04
C ALA A 358 -3.14 5.64 -8.50
N CYS A 359 -4.06 5.41 -9.45
CA CYS A 359 -3.74 5.34 -10.88
C CYS A 359 -3.18 6.67 -11.40
N VAL A 360 -3.84 7.79 -11.05
CA VAL A 360 -3.45 9.14 -11.48
C VAL A 360 -2.10 9.53 -10.87
N MET A 361 -1.89 9.29 -9.58
CA MET A 361 -0.61 9.57 -8.91
C MET A 361 0.55 8.76 -9.51
N ALA A 362 0.31 7.48 -9.80
CA ALA A 362 1.31 6.63 -10.44
C ALA A 362 1.63 7.13 -11.86
N ARG A 363 0.61 7.52 -12.62
CA ARG A 363 0.77 8.08 -13.97
C ARG A 363 1.58 9.38 -13.95
N HIS A 364 1.31 10.30 -13.01
CA HIS A 364 2.10 11.54 -12.87
C HIS A 364 3.57 11.25 -12.63
N ASN A 365 3.88 10.31 -11.72
CA ASN A 365 5.27 9.92 -11.47
C ASN A 365 5.96 9.33 -12.73
N LEU A 366 5.25 8.51 -13.52
CA LEU A 366 5.79 7.99 -14.79
C LEU A 366 6.01 9.11 -15.82
N LEU A 367 5.07 10.05 -15.93
CA LEU A 367 5.15 11.19 -16.84
C LEU A 367 6.33 12.12 -16.51
N SER A 368 6.57 12.36 -15.22
CA SER A 368 7.72 13.14 -14.73
C SER A 368 9.07 12.49 -15.07
N CYS A 369 9.07 11.20 -15.46
CA CYS A 369 10.24 10.49 -15.97
C CYS A 369 10.34 10.50 -17.51
N GLU A 370 9.64 11.43 -18.18
CA GLU A 370 9.61 11.56 -19.64
C GLU A 370 9.03 10.32 -20.35
N MET A 371 8.27 9.48 -19.65
CA MET A 371 7.58 8.36 -20.27
C MET A 371 6.47 8.89 -21.20
N PRO A 372 6.31 8.31 -22.41
CA PRO A 372 5.24 8.73 -23.31
C PRO A 372 3.87 8.62 -22.63
N PRO A 373 2.98 9.63 -22.74
CA PRO A 373 1.71 9.65 -22.02
C PRO A 373 0.84 8.43 -22.22
N PHE A 374 0.84 7.88 -23.45
CA PHE A 374 0.12 6.64 -23.76
C PHE A 374 0.64 5.44 -22.95
N VAL A 375 1.95 5.27 -22.84
CA VAL A 375 2.56 4.17 -22.09
C VAL A 375 2.30 4.33 -20.60
N ALA A 376 2.40 5.55 -20.07
CA ALA A 376 2.09 5.84 -18.68
C ALA A 376 0.62 5.51 -18.35
N SER A 377 -0.33 5.91 -19.21
CA SER A 377 -1.74 5.56 -19.05
C SER A 377 -2.00 4.05 -19.19
N ALA A 378 -1.36 3.38 -20.16
CA ALA A 378 -1.52 1.94 -20.33
C ALA A 378 -1.02 1.17 -19.11
N LEU A 379 0.13 1.55 -18.55
CA LEU A 379 0.72 0.92 -17.38
C LEU A 379 -0.04 1.22 -16.08
N CYS A 380 -0.54 2.44 -15.89
CA CYS A 380 -1.18 2.83 -14.62
C CYS A 380 -2.70 2.63 -14.59
N VAL A 381 -3.36 2.62 -15.75
CA VAL A 381 -4.82 2.48 -15.82
C VAL A 381 -5.20 1.14 -16.44
N VAL A 382 -4.74 0.83 -17.65
CA VAL A 382 -5.19 -0.39 -18.36
C VAL A 382 -4.66 -1.66 -17.71
N LEU A 383 -3.37 -1.69 -17.34
CA LEU A 383 -2.72 -2.89 -16.82
C LEU A 383 -3.36 -3.40 -15.50
N PRO A 384 -3.62 -2.57 -14.47
CA PRO A 384 -4.26 -3.05 -13.24
C PRO A 384 -5.61 -3.71 -13.49
N TRP A 385 -6.46 -3.10 -14.30
CA TRP A 385 -7.73 -3.72 -14.68
C TRP A 385 -7.45 -5.05 -15.40
N SER A 386 -6.63 -5.06 -16.45
CA SER A 386 -6.36 -6.28 -17.22
C SER A 386 -5.77 -7.46 -16.43
N THR A 387 -5.22 -7.23 -15.23
CA THR A 387 -4.55 -8.25 -14.41
C THR A 387 -5.24 -8.54 -13.08
N ALA A 388 -6.10 -7.66 -12.58
CA ALA A 388 -6.63 -7.79 -11.21
C ALA A 388 -7.45 -9.06 -10.97
N TRP A 389 -8.14 -9.55 -11.99
CA TRP A 389 -8.91 -10.81 -11.92
C TRP A 389 -8.02 -12.05 -11.63
N LEU A 390 -6.72 -12.01 -11.93
CA LEU A 390 -5.75 -13.06 -11.57
C LEU A 390 -5.52 -13.14 -10.05
N PHE A 391 -5.79 -12.05 -9.33
CA PHE A 391 -5.61 -11.94 -7.89
C PHE A 391 -6.93 -12.07 -7.12
N ALA A 392 -8.04 -12.39 -7.78
CA ALA A 392 -9.33 -12.59 -7.11
C ALA A 392 -9.32 -13.78 -6.13
N ALA A 393 -8.46 -14.77 -6.37
CA ALA A 393 -8.28 -15.91 -5.47
C ALA A 393 -7.71 -15.49 -4.11
N PRO A 394 -8.26 -15.96 -2.97
CA PRO A 394 -7.80 -15.55 -1.64
C PRO A 394 -6.31 -15.72 -1.39
N ILE A 395 -5.73 -16.81 -1.91
CA ILE A 395 -4.30 -17.09 -1.78
C ILE A 395 -3.48 -16.09 -2.60
N ALA A 396 -3.89 -15.80 -3.83
CA ALA A 396 -3.23 -14.83 -4.70
C ALA A 396 -3.36 -13.41 -4.15
N TYR A 397 -4.54 -13.02 -3.69
CA TYR A 397 -4.79 -11.75 -3.01
C TYR A 397 -3.90 -11.58 -1.76
N ARG A 398 -3.88 -12.58 -0.86
CA ARG A 398 -3.06 -12.53 0.35
C ARG A 398 -1.57 -12.47 0.00
N ALA A 399 -1.14 -13.23 -1.00
CA ALA A 399 0.24 -13.17 -1.50
C ALA A 399 0.57 -11.76 -2.02
N LEU A 400 -0.30 -11.17 -2.85
CA LEU A 400 -0.12 -9.82 -3.38
C LEU A 400 0.06 -8.80 -2.25
N VAL A 401 -0.88 -8.72 -1.30
CA VAL A 401 -0.85 -7.75 -0.19
C VAL A 401 0.37 -7.99 0.70
N ASN A 402 0.64 -9.24 1.05
CA ASN A 402 1.72 -9.56 2.00
C ASN A 402 3.11 -9.33 1.40
N TYR A 403 3.36 -9.81 0.18
CA TYR A 403 4.68 -9.67 -0.45
C TYR A 403 4.96 -8.26 -0.93
N SER A 404 3.97 -7.57 -1.49
CA SER A 404 4.14 -6.16 -1.84
C SER A 404 4.40 -5.33 -0.58
N GLY A 405 3.67 -5.59 0.51
CA GLY A 405 3.92 -4.99 1.82
C GLY A 405 5.34 -5.21 2.32
N LEU A 406 5.79 -6.46 2.30
CA LEU A 406 7.08 -6.86 2.86
C LEU A 406 8.28 -6.39 2.05
N PHE A 407 8.24 -6.47 0.72
CA PHE A 407 9.42 -6.22 -0.13
C PHE A 407 9.43 -4.87 -0.82
N VAL A 408 8.25 -4.33 -1.12
CA VAL A 408 8.14 -3.14 -1.97
C VAL A 408 7.75 -1.95 -1.10
N VAL A 409 6.63 -2.03 -0.39
CA VAL A 409 6.13 -0.95 0.45
C VAL A 409 7.09 -0.66 1.61
N SER A 410 7.55 -1.68 2.34
CA SER A 410 8.50 -1.48 3.44
C SER A 410 9.79 -0.78 2.98
N TRP A 411 10.30 -1.14 1.80
CA TRP A 411 11.49 -0.55 1.23
C TRP A 411 11.26 0.92 0.91
N LEU A 412 10.15 1.26 0.26
CA LEU A 412 9.86 2.63 -0.17
C LEU A 412 9.38 3.55 0.95
N ALA A 413 8.48 3.06 1.80
CA ALA A 413 7.81 3.85 2.83
C ALA A 413 8.63 3.96 4.11
N LEU A 414 9.41 2.91 4.45
CA LEU A 414 10.16 2.87 5.71
C LEU A 414 11.66 3.03 5.48
N TRP A 415 12.26 2.23 4.58
CA TRP A 415 13.72 2.18 4.45
C TRP A 415 14.28 3.37 3.65
N MET A 416 13.73 3.63 2.47
CA MET A 416 14.24 4.61 1.51
C MET A 416 14.33 6.04 2.06
N PRO A 417 13.38 6.57 2.86
CA PRO A 417 13.50 7.91 3.41
C PRO A 417 14.76 8.13 4.25
N PHE A 418 15.04 7.22 5.18
CA PHE A 418 16.25 7.31 6.01
C PHE A 418 17.52 7.14 5.19
N PHE A 419 17.51 6.20 4.22
CA PHE A 419 18.66 5.98 3.36
C PHE A 419 19.00 7.21 2.53
N LEU A 420 18.00 7.85 1.92
CA LEU A 420 18.20 9.05 1.10
C LEU A 420 18.69 10.23 1.94
N LEU A 421 18.15 10.42 3.15
CA LEU A 421 18.65 11.47 4.04
C LEU A 421 20.11 11.22 4.44
N LEU A 422 20.47 9.99 4.80
CA LEU A 422 21.87 9.65 5.11
C LEU A 422 22.79 9.85 3.90
N ALA A 423 22.36 9.44 2.71
CA ALA A 423 23.13 9.64 1.47
C ALA A 423 23.28 11.12 1.11
N LYS A 424 22.30 11.97 1.46
CA LYS A 424 22.41 13.43 1.34
C LYS A 424 23.43 14.00 2.33
N LEU A 425 23.42 13.53 3.57
CA LEU A 425 24.32 14.02 4.62
C LEU A 425 25.77 13.56 4.41
N ASP A 426 25.99 12.26 4.15
CA ASP A 426 27.30 11.68 3.81
C ASP A 426 27.19 10.96 2.46
N PRO A 427 27.60 11.61 1.35
CA PRO A 427 27.54 11.03 0.02
C PRO A 427 28.17 9.64 -0.05
N LEU A 428 27.50 8.74 -0.77
CA LEU A 428 28.01 7.40 -1.01
C LEU A 428 29.35 7.48 -1.75
N PRO A 429 30.32 6.60 -1.44
CA PRO A 429 31.59 6.57 -2.15
C PRO A 429 31.32 6.38 -3.65
N ALA A 430 31.98 7.18 -4.49
CA ALA A 430 31.88 7.05 -5.94
C ALA A 430 32.54 5.72 -6.36
N VAL A 431 31.74 4.67 -6.51
CA VAL A 431 32.23 3.37 -6.97
C VAL A 431 31.61 3.03 -8.32
N ARG A 432 32.46 2.86 -9.33
CA ARG A 432 32.07 2.41 -10.68
C ARG A 432 31.40 1.02 -10.64
N THR A 433 31.79 0.19 -9.67
CA THR A 433 31.26 -1.16 -9.42
C THR A 433 30.69 -1.27 -8.00
N PHE A 434 29.52 -1.90 -7.84
CA PHE A 434 28.91 -2.10 -6.53
C PHE A 434 29.82 -2.99 -5.67
N SER A 435 30.33 -2.45 -4.55
CA SER A 435 31.15 -3.18 -3.59
C SER A 435 30.46 -3.21 -2.24
N ILE A 436 30.00 -4.40 -1.83
CA ILE A 436 29.32 -4.61 -0.55
C ILE A 436 30.19 -4.13 0.62
N ALA A 437 31.49 -4.43 0.60
CA ALA A 437 32.41 -3.99 1.65
C ALA A 437 32.47 -2.46 1.80
N LYS A 438 32.48 -1.71 0.69
CA LYS A 438 32.46 -0.24 0.73
C LYS A 438 31.13 0.31 1.24
N TYR A 439 30.02 -0.34 0.88
CA TYR A 439 28.70 0.03 1.38
C TYR A 439 28.56 -0.25 2.88
N LEU A 440 29.02 -1.42 3.35
CA LEU A 440 29.06 -1.77 4.77
C LEU A 440 29.97 -0.82 5.55
N ALA A 441 31.12 -0.44 4.99
CA ALA A 441 32.00 0.55 5.62
C ALA A 441 31.34 1.94 5.69
N TRP A 442 30.66 2.39 4.62
CA TRP A 442 29.88 3.63 4.64
C TRP A 442 28.78 3.59 5.69
N PHE A 443 28.02 2.49 5.74
CA PHE A 443 26.94 2.33 6.72
C PHE A 443 27.47 2.25 8.16
N GLY A 444 28.60 1.56 8.37
CA GLY A 444 29.30 1.51 9.65
C GLY A 444 29.72 2.90 10.15
N ARG A 445 30.16 3.80 9.24
CA ARG A 445 30.41 5.19 9.60
C ARG A 445 29.15 5.93 10.03
N GLN A 446 27.98 5.65 9.43
CA GLN A 446 26.73 6.27 9.87
C GLN A 446 26.32 5.82 11.27
N LEU A 447 26.51 4.52 11.59
CA LEU A 447 26.22 3.97 12.93
C LEU A 447 27.13 4.58 14.02
N LEU A 448 28.37 4.89 13.67
CA LEU A 448 29.38 5.45 14.58
C LEU A 448 29.52 6.97 14.46
N ALA A 449 28.76 7.64 13.59
CA ALA A 449 28.92 9.04 13.23
C ALA A 449 28.98 9.92 14.48
N PRO A 450 29.94 10.85 14.62
CA PRO A 450 30.05 11.67 15.82
C PRO A 450 28.80 12.55 16.02
N ARG A 451 28.75 13.19 17.19
CA ARG A 451 27.73 14.21 17.48
C ARG A 451 27.82 15.31 16.42
N ASP A 452 26.69 15.65 15.84
CA ASP A 452 26.57 16.54 14.68
C ASP A 452 25.87 17.82 15.14
N ASP A 453 26.64 18.83 15.56
CA ASP A 453 26.09 20.05 16.17
C ASP A 453 25.48 21.03 15.14
N ASP A 454 25.80 20.87 13.85
CA ASP A 454 25.45 21.80 12.76
C ASP A 454 24.40 21.25 11.77
N VAL A 455 23.56 20.29 12.15
CA VAL A 455 22.55 19.73 11.23
C VAL A 455 21.45 20.76 10.94
N GLN A 456 21.60 21.50 9.85
CA GLN A 456 20.53 22.32 9.30
C GLN A 456 19.36 21.42 8.89
N THR A 457 18.19 21.68 9.47
CA THR A 457 16.95 20.99 9.10
C THR A 457 15.83 21.98 8.86
N ALA A 458 15.05 21.77 7.82
CA ALA A 458 13.88 22.57 7.48
C ALA A 458 12.68 22.22 8.36
N ILE A 459 12.52 20.93 8.66
CA ILE A 459 11.42 20.41 9.48
C ILE A 459 11.96 19.94 10.82
N SER A 460 13.15 19.33 10.94
CA SER A 460 13.65 18.66 12.17
C SER A 460 12.74 17.49 12.61
N PRO A 461 12.92 16.28 12.06
CA PRO A 461 12.07 15.12 12.39
C PRO A 461 12.16 14.69 13.87
N LEU A 462 13.32 14.88 14.50
CA LEU A 462 13.60 14.50 15.88
C LEU A 462 13.42 15.66 16.86
N PRO A 463 13.19 15.38 18.16
CA PRO A 463 13.28 16.38 19.22
C PRO A 463 14.67 17.06 19.25
N PRO A 464 14.75 18.35 19.63
CA PRO A 464 16.03 19.08 19.65
C PRO A 464 17.15 18.40 20.44
N SER A 465 16.82 17.70 21.53
CA SER A 465 17.78 16.94 22.34
C SER A 465 18.40 15.74 21.61
N LEU A 466 17.73 15.20 20.60
CA LEU A 466 18.16 14.04 19.81
C LEU A 466 18.75 14.44 18.45
N MET A 467 18.57 15.69 18.02
CA MET A 467 19.10 16.22 16.75
C MET A 467 20.62 16.01 16.59
N PRO A 468 21.46 16.22 17.62
CA PRO A 468 22.90 15.97 17.51
C PRO A 468 23.27 14.50 17.26
N TYR A 469 22.33 13.57 17.49
CA TYR A 469 22.51 12.13 17.28
C TYR A 469 21.70 11.60 16.08
N SER A 470 21.13 12.49 15.27
CA SER A 470 20.17 12.16 14.22
C SER A 470 20.70 11.12 13.22
N ARG A 471 21.92 11.28 12.72
CA ARG A 471 22.57 10.30 11.83
C ARG A 471 22.61 8.89 12.42
N ARG A 472 23.09 8.77 13.67
CA ARG A 472 23.14 7.47 14.37
C ARG A 472 21.74 6.88 14.49
N ILE A 473 20.78 7.68 14.93
CA ILE A 473 19.39 7.25 15.12
C ILE A 473 18.79 6.73 13.80
N TYR A 474 18.99 7.44 12.68
CA TYR A 474 18.50 6.99 11.38
C TYR A 474 19.21 5.72 10.88
N ALA A 475 20.52 5.60 11.09
CA ALA A 475 21.27 4.40 10.73
C ALA A 475 20.82 3.17 11.52
N TRP A 476 20.60 3.32 12.84
CA TRP A 476 20.04 2.26 13.68
C TRP A 476 18.61 1.92 13.27
N THR A 477 17.79 2.92 12.94
CA THR A 477 16.42 2.71 12.45
C THR A 477 16.41 1.91 11.14
N LEU A 478 17.28 2.24 10.19
CA LEU A 478 17.48 1.46 8.96
C LEU A 478 17.87 0.02 9.23
N LEU A 479 18.79 -0.21 10.18
CA LEU A 479 19.20 -1.55 10.56
C LEU A 479 18.02 -2.33 11.17
N LEU A 480 17.25 -1.72 12.06
CA LEU A 480 16.06 -2.32 12.66
C LEU A 480 15.00 -2.67 11.60
N ILE A 481 14.73 -1.79 10.63
CA ILE A 481 13.82 -2.06 9.52
C ILE A 481 14.34 -3.23 8.68
N THR A 482 15.64 -3.24 8.37
CA THR A 482 16.27 -4.32 7.59
C THR A 482 16.14 -5.66 8.32
N LEU A 483 16.41 -5.69 9.63
CA LEU A 483 16.24 -6.88 10.46
C LEU A 483 14.78 -7.33 10.51
N TRP A 484 13.83 -6.40 10.63
CA TRP A 484 12.40 -6.74 10.60
C TRP A 484 11.98 -7.40 9.29
N ILE A 485 12.42 -6.85 8.15
CA ILE A 485 12.14 -7.42 6.83
C ILE A 485 12.76 -8.82 6.71
N LEU A 486 14.03 -8.99 7.11
CA LEU A 486 14.73 -10.28 7.05
C LEU A 486 14.11 -11.34 7.97
N LEU A 487 13.71 -10.97 9.19
CA LEU A 487 13.03 -11.87 10.13
C LEU A 487 11.66 -12.31 9.61
N SER A 488 10.91 -11.38 9.01
CA SER A 488 9.63 -11.68 8.37
C SER A 488 9.80 -12.61 7.18
N LEU A 489 10.82 -12.37 6.35
CA LEU A 489 11.17 -13.23 5.23
C LEU A 489 11.55 -14.64 5.69
N PHE A 490 12.38 -14.73 6.73
CA PHE A 490 12.76 -16.02 7.31
C PHE A 490 11.54 -16.77 7.83
N GLY A 491 10.65 -16.10 8.58
CA GLY A 491 9.39 -16.69 9.05
C GLY A 491 8.52 -17.21 7.89
N TYR A 492 8.50 -16.47 6.77
CA TYR A 492 7.79 -16.88 5.56
C TYR A 492 8.41 -18.10 4.88
N ILE A 493 9.74 -18.13 4.71
CA ILE A 493 10.46 -19.27 4.11
C ILE A 493 10.23 -20.52 4.96
N VAL A 494 10.34 -20.41 6.28
CA VAL A 494 10.06 -21.53 7.20
C VAL A 494 8.61 -22.00 7.05
N TRP A 495 7.64 -21.09 6.96
CA TRP A 495 6.25 -21.45 6.73
C TRP A 495 6.04 -22.17 5.39
N ALA A 496 6.62 -21.66 4.31
CA ALA A 496 6.51 -22.25 2.97
C ALA A 496 7.14 -23.65 2.91
N ILE A 497 8.29 -23.85 3.55
CA ILE A 497 8.93 -25.16 3.67
C ILE A 497 8.05 -26.09 4.51
N ALA A 498 7.49 -25.64 5.62
CA ALA A 498 6.60 -26.45 6.45
C ALA A 498 5.33 -26.87 5.68
N GLU A 499 4.71 -25.99 4.90
CA GLU A 499 3.59 -26.33 4.00
C GLU A 499 4.01 -27.34 2.92
N LEU A 500 5.19 -27.20 2.31
CA LEU A 500 5.67 -28.14 1.31
C LEU A 500 5.96 -29.53 1.90
N VAL A 501 6.55 -29.59 3.09
CA VAL A 501 6.93 -30.83 3.76
C VAL A 501 5.72 -31.52 4.40
N LEU A 502 4.92 -30.79 5.18
CA LEU A 502 3.79 -31.34 5.95
C LEU A 502 2.49 -31.37 5.14
N GLY A 503 2.29 -30.42 4.22
CA GLY A 503 1.13 -30.42 3.33
C GLY A 503 1.14 -31.58 2.34
N ALA A 504 2.33 -32.12 2.02
CA ALA A 504 2.46 -33.37 1.27
C ALA A 504 1.93 -34.60 2.04
N GLU A 505 1.94 -34.59 3.38
CA GLU A 505 1.40 -35.67 4.20
C GLU A 505 -0.12 -35.59 4.36
N HIS A 506 -0.69 -34.39 4.53
CA HIS A 506 -2.16 -34.25 4.56
C HIS A 506 -2.82 -34.57 3.21
N HIS A 507 -2.13 -34.39 2.09
CA HIS A 507 -2.62 -34.85 0.79
C HIS A 507 -2.69 -36.38 0.64
N LYS A 508 -1.96 -37.16 1.46
CA LYS A 508 -2.05 -38.64 1.46
C LYS A 508 -3.19 -39.19 2.31
N LEU A 509 -3.62 -38.48 3.35
CA LEU A 509 -4.66 -38.95 4.28
C LEU A 509 -6.08 -38.60 3.80
N ASP A 510 -6.23 -37.52 3.04
CA ASP A 510 -7.50 -37.06 2.48
C ASP A 510 -7.96 -37.81 1.20
N GLY A 511 -7.19 -38.81 0.75
CA GLY A 511 -7.54 -39.74 -0.33
C GLY A 511 -8.20 -41.04 0.16
N TYR A 512 -8.42 -41.16 1.48
CA TYR A 512 -9.04 -42.30 2.13
C TYR A 512 -10.25 -41.88 2.98
N HIS A 513 -11.16 -41.05 2.45
CA HIS A 513 -12.51 -40.88 3.00
C HIS A 513 -13.53 -40.48 1.93
#